data_AF-B0SJL4-F1
#
_entry.id   AF-B0SJL4-F1
#
_cell.length_a   1.000
_cell.length_b   1.000
_cell.length_c   1.000
_cell.angle_alpha   90.00
_cell.angle_beta   90.00
_cell.angle_gamma   90.00
#
_symmetry.space_group_name_H-M   'P 1'
#
loop_
_entity.id
_entity.type
_entity.pdbx_description
1 polymer ?
#
loop_
_entity_poly.entity_id
_entity_poly.type
_entity_poly.pdbx_seq_one_letter_code
_entity_poly.pdbx_strand_id
1 'polypeptide(L)'
;METLRGKETYLWKGDRDQTYLHLLTEYPDERGHVLYAVYVAYMNWKEKSLEMETSPALSSYEKLTAVNRLKGEIFPSDLRGLIFPKHPTSPPVILSSYLEDYIQRNPYSYARERKSIFLRKKEELYQKEKWDIQSWESPSFYREVVEMIYEREMKEMTEEEKTFYRSSKIEELKSDFWN
;
A
#
# COMPACT_ATOMS: atom_id res chain seq x y z
N MET A 1 14.72 18.44 -3.02
CA MET A 1 13.26 18.24 -2.84
C MET A 1 12.76 18.83 -1.53
N GLU A 2 13.52 18.79 -0.42
CA GLU A 2 13.14 19.48 0.83
C GLU A 2 13.05 21.02 0.70
N THR A 3 13.78 21.63 -0.23
CA THR A 3 13.78 23.09 -0.45
C THR A 3 12.48 23.69 -1.01
N LEU A 4 11.67 22.89 -1.72
CA LEU A 4 10.35 23.28 -2.23
C LEU A 4 9.22 22.95 -1.25
N ARG A 5 9.43 21.93 -0.41
CA ARG A 5 8.42 21.40 0.50
C ARG A 5 8.19 22.41 1.63
N GLY A 6 7.11 23.19 1.49
CA GLY A 6 6.69 24.21 2.44
C GLY A 6 6.71 25.63 1.87
N LYS A 7 7.61 25.95 0.92
CA LYS A 7 7.60 27.27 0.27
C LYS A 7 6.38 27.44 -0.63
N GLU A 8 6.07 26.46 -1.47
CA GLU A 8 4.90 26.55 -2.34
C GLU A 8 3.60 26.65 -1.55
N THR A 9 3.43 25.81 -0.53
CA THR A 9 2.16 25.70 0.19
C THR A 9 1.95 26.84 1.18
N TYR A 10 3.00 27.26 1.90
CA TYR A 10 2.88 28.26 2.97
C TYR A 10 3.34 29.66 2.56
N LEU A 11 4.35 29.78 1.69
CA LEU A 11 4.84 31.09 1.23
C LEU A 11 4.15 31.55 -0.06
N TRP A 12 3.97 30.65 -1.03
CA TRP A 12 3.46 31.01 -2.36
C TRP A 12 2.00 30.63 -2.59
N LYS A 13 1.35 30.00 -1.61
CA LYS A 13 -0.08 29.61 -1.64
C LYS A 13 -0.49 28.85 -2.91
N GLY A 14 0.41 28.04 -3.48
CA GLY A 14 0.15 27.31 -4.72
C GLY A 14 0.33 28.10 -6.01
N ASP A 15 1.01 29.26 -5.97
CA ASP A 15 1.39 30.00 -7.18
C ASP A 15 2.38 29.18 -8.03
N ARG A 16 1.90 28.76 -9.20
CA ARG A 16 2.61 27.92 -10.15
C ARG A 16 3.74 28.69 -10.85
N ASP A 17 3.56 29.98 -11.09
CA ASP A 17 4.56 30.82 -11.77
C ASP A 17 5.74 31.10 -10.83
N GLN A 18 5.49 31.33 -9.53
CA GLN A 18 6.57 31.47 -8.56
C GLN A 18 7.34 30.16 -8.35
N THR A 19 6.64 29.02 -8.35
CA THR A 19 7.28 27.71 -8.25
C THR A 19 8.19 27.43 -9.45
N TYR A 20 7.72 27.78 -10.65
CA TYR A 20 8.50 27.64 -11.89
C TYR A 20 9.73 28.56 -11.90
N LEU A 21 9.57 29.83 -11.55
CA LEU A 21 10.68 30.79 -11.48
C LEU A 21 11.73 30.37 -10.44
N HIS A 22 11.31 29.85 -9.29
CA HIS A 22 12.25 29.35 -8.28
C HIS A 22 13.06 28.16 -8.81
N LEU A 23 12.40 27.20 -9.48
CA LEU A 23 13.05 26.04 -10.09
C LEU A 23 14.07 26.45 -11.16
N LEU A 24 13.73 27.42 -12.01
CA LEU A 24 14.65 27.94 -13.02
C LEU A 24 15.81 28.77 -12.42
N THR A 25 15.60 29.39 -11.26
CA THR A 25 16.68 30.12 -10.57
C THR A 25 17.70 29.15 -9.99
N GLU A 26 17.25 28.04 -9.40
CA GLU A 26 18.11 27.01 -8.81
C GLU A 26 18.73 26.09 -9.87
N TYR A 27 17.99 25.81 -10.95
CA TYR A 27 18.39 24.95 -12.06
C TYR A 27 18.14 25.67 -13.40
N PRO A 28 19.07 26.53 -13.85
CA PRO A 28 18.86 27.45 -14.98
C PRO A 28 18.93 26.79 -16.36
N ASP A 29 19.13 25.49 -16.43
CA ASP A 29 19.17 24.72 -17.67
C ASP A 29 17.89 23.87 -17.87
N GLU A 30 17.90 22.99 -18.88
CA GLU A 30 16.78 22.11 -19.20
C GLU A 30 16.27 21.30 -17.99
N ARG A 31 17.12 21.07 -16.98
CA ARG A 31 16.73 20.35 -15.76
C ARG A 31 15.65 21.08 -14.98
N GLY A 32 15.65 22.41 -14.93
CA GLY A 32 14.61 23.18 -14.24
C GLY A 32 13.23 22.98 -14.86
N HIS A 33 13.17 22.95 -16.19
CA HIS A 33 11.93 22.68 -16.95
C HIS A 33 11.43 21.25 -16.72
N VAL A 34 12.32 20.26 -16.76
CA VAL A 34 11.98 18.85 -16.49
C VAL A 34 11.48 18.67 -15.05
N LEU A 35 12.16 19.27 -14.07
CA LEU A 35 11.74 19.23 -12.66
C LEU A 35 10.36 19.86 -12.46
N TYR A 36 10.06 20.96 -13.15
CA TYR A 36 8.74 21.57 -13.10
C TYR A 36 7.66 20.68 -13.71
N ALA A 37 7.93 20.03 -14.86
CA ALA A 37 6.99 19.08 -15.45
C ALA A 37 6.70 17.89 -14.52
N VAL A 38 7.74 17.34 -13.87
CA VAL A 38 7.59 16.28 -12.86
C VAL A 38 6.77 16.77 -11.66
N TYR A 39 7.01 18.00 -11.20
CA TYR A 39 6.24 18.62 -10.13
C TYR A 39 4.75 18.76 -10.49
N VAL A 40 4.43 19.27 -11.68
CA VAL A 40 3.04 19.40 -12.16
C VAL A 40 2.37 18.04 -12.24
N ALA A 41 3.06 17.02 -12.77
CA ALA A 41 2.57 15.66 -12.81
C ALA A 41 2.31 15.09 -11.40
N TYR A 42 3.19 15.39 -10.44
CA TYR A 42 3.03 15.01 -9.03
C TYR A 42 1.85 15.69 -8.36
N MET A 43 1.62 16.96 -8.62
CA MET A 43 0.45 17.67 -8.08
C MET A 43 -0.85 17.11 -8.64
N ASN A 44 -0.90 16.84 -9.96
CA ASN A 44 -2.05 16.19 -10.60
C ASN A 44 -2.31 14.78 -10.01
N TRP A 45 -1.25 13.99 -9.79
CA TRP A 45 -1.36 12.71 -9.12
C TRP A 45 -1.92 12.85 -7.71
N LYS A 46 -1.44 13.81 -6.92
CA LYS A 46 -1.85 14.05 -5.53
C LYS A 46 -3.33 14.44 -5.43
N GLU A 47 -3.81 15.29 -6.33
CA GLU A 47 -5.23 15.69 -6.38
C GLU A 47 -6.11 14.47 -6.70
N LYS A 48 -5.79 13.75 -7.78
CA LYS A 48 -6.54 12.56 -8.19
C LYS A 48 -6.46 11.40 -7.20
N SER A 49 -5.33 11.23 -6.52
CA SER A 49 -5.20 10.20 -5.48
C SER A 49 -6.12 10.51 -4.30
N LEU A 50 -6.25 11.78 -3.92
CA LEU A 50 -7.16 12.20 -2.85
C LEU A 50 -8.62 11.93 -3.20
N GLU A 51 -9.02 12.18 -4.45
CA GLU A 51 -10.38 11.84 -4.94
C GLU A 51 -10.65 10.33 -4.83
N MET A 52 -9.68 9.49 -5.16
CA MET A 52 -9.81 8.03 -5.04
C MET A 52 -9.87 7.59 -3.57
N GLU A 53 -8.99 8.13 -2.71
CA GLU A 53 -8.92 7.79 -1.29
C GLU A 53 -10.18 8.19 -0.52
N THR A 54 -10.80 9.31 -0.89
CA THR A 54 -12.03 9.83 -0.27
C THR A 54 -13.30 9.21 -0.83
N SER A 55 -13.22 8.49 -1.96
CA SER A 55 -14.39 7.85 -2.56
C SER A 55 -15.05 6.84 -1.60
N PRO A 56 -16.34 6.99 -1.27
CA PRO A 56 -17.05 6.03 -0.42
C PRO A 56 -17.43 4.75 -1.17
N ALA A 57 -17.35 4.75 -2.50
CA ALA A 57 -17.75 3.61 -3.33
C ALA A 57 -16.68 2.51 -3.43
N LEU A 58 -15.45 2.79 -2.98
CA LEU A 58 -14.32 1.88 -3.11
C LEU A 58 -13.94 1.30 -1.73
N SER A 59 -13.64 0.01 -1.70
CA SER A 59 -12.96 -0.64 -0.56
C SER A 59 -11.54 -0.09 -0.37
N SER A 60 -10.95 -0.32 0.81
CA SER A 60 -9.55 0.04 1.10
C SER A 60 -8.58 -0.53 0.07
N TYR A 61 -8.79 -1.79 -0.36
CA TYR A 61 -7.95 -2.43 -1.36
C TYR A 61 -8.12 -1.82 -2.76
N GLU A 62 -9.35 -1.52 -3.16
CA GLU A 62 -9.62 -0.87 -4.45
C GLU A 62 -9.02 0.53 -4.50
N LYS A 63 -9.08 1.29 -3.41
CA LYS A 63 -8.41 2.59 -3.29
C LYS A 63 -6.91 2.47 -3.50
N LEU A 64 -6.25 1.55 -2.78
CA LEU A 64 -4.80 1.31 -2.92
C LEU A 64 -4.43 0.90 -4.35
N THR A 65 -5.24 0.04 -4.97
CA THR A 65 -5.01 -0.44 -6.34
C THR A 65 -5.21 0.68 -7.36
N ALA A 66 -6.25 1.50 -7.20
CA ALA A 66 -6.53 2.64 -8.06
C ALA A 66 -5.42 3.69 -8.00
N VAL A 67 -4.94 4.03 -6.78
CA VAL A 67 -3.82 4.95 -6.58
C VAL A 67 -2.53 4.40 -7.20
N ASN A 68 -2.25 3.10 -7.05
CA ASN A 68 -1.07 2.48 -7.65
C ASN A 68 -1.14 2.43 -9.19
N ARG A 69 -2.33 2.20 -9.75
CA ARG A 69 -2.56 2.28 -11.20
C ARG A 69 -2.33 3.71 -11.71
N LEU A 70 -2.86 4.70 -11.00
CA LEU A 70 -2.70 6.12 -11.33
C LEU A 70 -1.22 6.54 -11.36
N LYS A 71 -0.39 6.02 -10.43
CA LYS A 71 1.08 6.22 -10.49
C LYS A 71 1.64 5.74 -11.82
N GLY A 72 1.20 4.58 -12.32
CA GLY A 72 1.67 4.01 -13.57
C GLY A 72 1.18 4.70 -14.83
N GLU A 73 0.01 5.33 -14.77
CA GLU A 73 -0.55 6.12 -15.88
C GLU A 73 0.12 7.50 -16.00
N ILE A 74 0.49 8.12 -14.88
CA ILE A 74 1.09 9.47 -14.85
C ILE A 74 2.61 9.41 -15.02
N PHE A 75 3.29 8.40 -14.48
CA PHE A 75 4.75 8.37 -14.41
C PHE A 75 5.36 7.16 -15.14
N PRO A 76 6.38 7.38 -15.99
CA PRO A 76 7.23 6.32 -16.53
C PRO A 76 7.86 5.43 -15.43
N SER A 77 8.26 4.20 -15.76
CA SER A 77 8.82 3.24 -14.80
C SER A 77 10.00 3.81 -14.01
N ASP A 78 10.93 4.46 -14.69
CA ASP A 78 12.19 4.91 -14.10
C ASP A 78 11.97 6.07 -13.13
N LEU A 79 11.06 6.99 -13.49
CA LEU A 79 10.65 8.08 -12.61
C LEU A 79 9.80 7.59 -11.43
N ARG A 80 8.97 6.55 -11.61
CA ARG A 80 8.20 5.97 -10.49
C ARG A 80 9.08 5.49 -9.35
N GLY A 81 10.17 4.78 -9.67
CA GLY A 81 11.09 4.28 -8.64
C GLY A 81 11.77 5.40 -7.86
N LEU A 82 12.01 6.54 -8.49
CA LEU A 82 12.61 7.73 -7.86
C LEU A 82 11.62 8.52 -7.01
N ILE A 83 10.39 8.69 -7.50
CA ILE A 83 9.37 9.52 -6.84
C ILE A 83 8.64 8.73 -5.73
N PHE A 84 8.40 7.44 -5.96
CA PHE A 84 7.69 6.53 -5.07
C PHE A 84 8.59 5.33 -4.74
N PRO A 85 9.64 5.53 -3.94
CA PRO A 85 10.51 4.43 -3.55
C PRO A 85 9.69 3.33 -2.88
N LYS A 86 9.99 2.07 -3.23
CA LYS A 86 9.32 0.92 -2.64
C LYS A 86 9.64 0.88 -1.15
N HIS A 87 8.60 0.93 -0.31
CA HIS A 87 8.76 0.75 1.11
C HIS A 87 8.66 -0.74 1.46
N PRO A 88 9.54 -1.30 2.31
CA PRO A 88 9.50 -2.72 2.68
C PRO A 88 8.17 -3.18 3.27
N THR A 89 7.42 -2.28 3.91
CA THR A 89 6.09 -2.58 4.48
C THR A 89 4.93 -2.45 3.48
N SER A 90 5.17 -1.99 2.24
CA SER A 90 4.10 -1.88 1.25
C SER A 90 3.45 -3.23 0.90
N PRO A 91 4.18 -4.33 0.69
CA PRO A 91 3.58 -5.63 0.38
C PRO A 91 2.68 -6.18 1.50
N PRO A 92 3.08 -6.17 2.79
CA PRO A 92 2.20 -6.55 3.90
C PRO A 92 0.89 -5.73 3.94
N VAL A 93 0.98 -4.40 3.77
CA VAL A 93 -0.22 -3.54 3.78
C VAL A 93 -1.18 -3.88 2.64
N ILE A 94 -0.64 -4.08 1.43
CA ILE A 94 -1.45 -4.48 0.27
C ILE A 94 -2.08 -5.85 0.50
N LEU A 95 -1.33 -6.78 1.10
CA LEU A 95 -1.86 -8.10 1.44
C LEU A 95 -3.03 -7.96 2.42
N SER A 96 -2.86 -7.31 3.57
CA SER A 96 -3.92 -7.10 4.56
C SER A 96 -5.19 -6.54 3.94
N SER A 97 -5.10 -5.42 3.20
CA SER A 97 -6.27 -4.83 2.57
C SER A 97 -6.95 -5.76 1.56
N TYR A 98 -6.18 -6.55 0.80
CA TYR A 98 -6.75 -7.55 -0.11
C TYR A 98 -7.51 -8.64 0.65
N LEU A 99 -6.96 -9.12 1.76
CA LEU A 99 -7.59 -10.17 2.57
C LEU A 99 -8.92 -9.67 3.16
N GLU A 100 -8.95 -8.44 3.67
CA GLU A 100 -10.16 -7.79 4.20
C GLU A 100 -11.26 -7.69 3.13
N ASP A 101 -10.93 -7.15 1.95
CA ASP A 101 -11.89 -7.02 0.84
C ASP A 101 -12.39 -8.39 0.36
N TYR A 102 -11.50 -9.38 0.27
CA TYR A 102 -11.89 -10.75 -0.10
C TYR A 102 -12.90 -11.33 0.89
N ILE A 103 -12.68 -11.17 2.19
CA ILE A 103 -13.58 -11.68 3.24
C ILE A 103 -14.93 -10.99 3.19
N GLN A 104 -14.95 -9.66 3.06
CA GLN A 104 -16.19 -8.90 2.95
C GLN A 104 -17.04 -9.35 1.76
N ARG A 105 -16.39 -9.66 0.62
CA ARG A 105 -17.08 -10.18 -0.58
C ARG A 105 -17.46 -11.64 -0.47
N ASN A 106 -16.74 -12.43 0.33
CA ASN A 106 -16.89 -13.89 0.43
C ASN A 106 -17.03 -14.36 1.89
N PRO A 107 -18.05 -13.89 2.64
CA PRO A 107 -18.15 -14.15 4.08
C PRO A 107 -18.32 -15.63 4.44
N TYR A 108 -18.83 -16.44 3.51
CA TYR A 108 -19.07 -17.87 3.72
C TYR A 108 -17.91 -18.78 3.30
N SER A 109 -16.85 -18.22 2.71
CA SER A 109 -15.66 -18.99 2.32
C SER A 109 -15.04 -19.68 3.53
N TYR A 110 -14.58 -20.92 3.32
CA TYR A 110 -13.95 -21.73 4.38
C TYR A 110 -12.48 -21.39 4.55
N ALA A 111 -11.90 -21.61 5.73
CA ALA A 111 -10.50 -21.30 6.01
C ALA A 111 -9.50 -21.91 5.03
N ARG A 112 -9.75 -23.14 4.55
CA ARG A 112 -8.89 -23.80 3.55
C ARG A 112 -8.82 -23.03 2.22
N GLU A 113 -9.96 -22.51 1.76
CA GLU A 113 -10.05 -21.71 0.54
C GLU A 113 -9.33 -20.36 0.74
N ARG A 114 -9.64 -19.68 1.85
CA ARG A 114 -8.99 -18.41 2.24
C ARG A 114 -7.46 -18.57 2.30
N LYS A 115 -6.95 -19.60 3.00
CA LYS A 115 -5.51 -19.91 3.09
C LYS A 115 -4.88 -20.02 1.70
N SER A 116 -5.50 -20.77 0.78
CA SER A 116 -4.96 -20.96 -0.57
C SER A 116 -4.90 -19.66 -1.38
N ILE A 117 -5.94 -18.83 -1.30
CA ILE A 117 -6.02 -17.57 -2.05
C ILE A 117 -5.01 -16.56 -1.48
N PHE A 118 -4.91 -16.50 -0.15
CA PHE A 118 -4.05 -15.57 0.56
C PHE A 118 -2.57 -15.91 0.32
N LEU A 119 -2.23 -17.20 0.32
CA LEU A 119 -0.87 -17.66 0.03
C LEU A 119 -0.46 -17.28 -1.39
N ARG A 120 -1.31 -17.54 -2.38
CA ARG A 120 -1.06 -17.15 -3.78
C ARG A 120 -0.85 -15.64 -3.91
N LYS A 121 -1.66 -14.82 -3.22
CA LYS A 121 -1.51 -13.37 -3.27
C LYS A 121 -0.21 -12.91 -2.61
N LYS A 122 0.18 -13.54 -1.50
CA LYS A 122 1.45 -13.27 -0.82
C LYS A 122 2.64 -13.57 -1.74
N GLU A 123 2.65 -14.72 -2.39
CA GLU A 123 3.70 -15.10 -3.35
C GLU A 123 3.82 -14.08 -4.49
N GLU A 124 2.69 -13.65 -5.05
CA GLU A 124 2.63 -12.62 -6.10
C GLU A 124 3.23 -11.28 -5.66
N LEU A 125 2.96 -10.87 -4.41
CA LEU A 125 3.41 -9.58 -3.86
C LEU A 125 4.88 -9.60 -3.42
N TYR A 126 5.36 -10.72 -2.89
CA TYR A 126 6.67 -10.81 -2.22
C TYR A 126 7.77 -11.17 -3.22
N GLN A 127 7.42 -11.90 -4.29
CA GLN A 127 8.30 -12.22 -5.42
C GLN A 127 9.72 -12.65 -4.97
N LYS A 128 10.76 -12.01 -5.53
CA LYS A 128 12.18 -12.32 -5.29
C LYS A 128 12.69 -11.84 -3.92
N GLU A 129 11.96 -10.97 -3.23
CA GLU A 129 12.39 -10.33 -1.97
C GLU A 129 11.70 -10.98 -0.75
N LYS A 130 11.22 -12.23 -0.89
CA LYS A 130 10.46 -12.95 0.14
C LYS A 130 11.12 -12.85 1.52
N TRP A 131 12.41 -13.14 1.61
CA TRP A 131 13.16 -13.16 2.87
C TRP A 131 13.27 -11.78 3.53
N ASP A 132 13.59 -10.76 2.75
CA ASP A 132 13.73 -9.41 3.27
C ASP A 132 12.39 -8.91 3.78
N ILE A 133 11.31 -9.04 3.00
CA ILE A 133 9.97 -8.56 3.38
C ILE A 133 9.45 -9.30 4.62
N GLN A 134 9.65 -10.61 4.72
CA GLN A 134 9.24 -11.40 5.89
C GLN A 134 9.91 -10.96 7.19
N SER A 135 11.15 -10.46 7.13
CA SER A 135 11.83 -9.93 8.31
C SER A 135 11.16 -8.67 8.89
N TRP A 136 10.36 -7.97 8.08
CA TRP A 136 9.61 -6.77 8.49
C TRP A 136 8.17 -7.05 8.93
N GLU A 137 7.70 -8.30 8.80
CA GLU A 137 6.37 -8.69 9.23
C GLU A 137 6.29 -8.70 10.77
N SER A 138 5.38 -7.92 11.32
CA SER A 138 5.22 -7.82 12.76
C SER A 138 4.40 -8.98 13.34
N PRO A 139 4.57 -9.32 14.64
CA PRO A 139 3.71 -10.29 15.31
C PRO A 139 2.21 -9.95 15.29
N SER A 140 1.85 -8.68 15.13
CA SER A 140 0.45 -8.28 14.94
C SER A 140 -0.07 -8.64 13.54
N PHE A 141 0.74 -8.49 12.50
CA PHE A 141 0.36 -8.86 11.14
C PHE A 141 0.03 -10.36 11.04
N TYR A 142 0.84 -11.23 11.63
CA TYR A 142 0.55 -12.67 11.66
C TYR A 142 -0.78 -12.99 12.35
N ARG A 143 -1.09 -12.29 13.45
CA ARG A 143 -2.36 -12.45 14.17
C ARG A 143 -3.54 -12.01 13.31
N GLU A 144 -3.43 -10.87 12.66
CA GLU A 144 -4.44 -10.31 11.77
C GLU A 144 -4.75 -11.26 10.60
N VAL A 145 -3.73 -11.80 9.93
CA VAL A 145 -3.91 -12.76 8.83
C VAL A 145 -4.59 -14.05 9.31
N VAL A 146 -4.24 -14.54 10.50
CA VAL A 146 -4.87 -15.73 11.09
C VAL A 146 -6.33 -15.48 11.43
N GLU A 147 -6.63 -14.34 12.04
CA GLU A 147 -8.02 -13.92 12.32
C GLU A 147 -8.83 -13.85 11.02
N MET A 148 -8.24 -13.34 9.94
CA MET A 148 -8.89 -13.28 8.63
C MET A 148 -9.13 -14.66 8.00
N ILE A 149 -8.14 -15.57 8.05
CA ILE A 149 -8.29 -16.93 7.53
C ILE A 149 -9.38 -17.70 8.27
N TYR A 150 -9.45 -17.56 9.60
CA TYR A 150 -10.33 -18.36 10.46
C TYR A 150 -11.48 -17.58 11.09
N GLU A 151 -11.81 -16.41 10.54
CA GLU A 151 -12.82 -15.50 11.08
C GLU A 151 -14.16 -16.20 11.33
N ARG A 152 -14.55 -17.09 10.41
CA ARG A 152 -15.81 -17.85 10.49
C ARG A 152 -15.79 -18.81 11.67
N GLU A 153 -14.72 -19.59 11.80
CA GLU A 153 -14.54 -20.55 12.89
C GLU A 153 -14.46 -19.84 14.25
N MET A 154 -13.84 -18.66 14.29
CA MET A 154 -13.71 -17.85 15.50
C MET A 154 -14.99 -17.09 15.89
N LYS A 155 -15.98 -16.98 14.99
CA LYS A 155 -17.16 -16.13 15.19
C LYS A 155 -17.98 -16.49 16.43
N GLU A 156 -18.02 -17.77 16.77
CA GLU A 156 -18.82 -18.32 17.88
C GLU A 156 -18.00 -18.58 19.16
N MET A 157 -16.69 -18.32 19.12
CA MET A 157 -15.77 -18.54 20.24
C MET A 157 -15.76 -17.36 21.23
N THR A 158 -15.46 -17.62 22.51
CA THR A 158 -15.15 -16.56 23.49
C THR A 158 -13.79 -15.92 23.20
N GLU A 159 -13.49 -14.77 23.81
CA GLU A 159 -12.19 -14.11 23.61
C GLU A 159 -11.00 -14.95 24.15
N GLU A 160 -11.21 -15.73 25.22
CA GLU A 160 -10.17 -16.66 25.71
C GLU A 160 -9.93 -17.78 24.69
N GLU A 161 -11.00 -18.36 24.14
CA GLU A 161 -10.93 -19.40 23.12
C GLU A 161 -10.27 -18.89 21.84
N LYS A 162 -10.63 -17.69 21.38
CA LYS A 162 -10.00 -17.04 20.23
C LYS A 162 -8.50 -16.84 20.43
N THR A 163 -8.08 -16.43 21.62
CA THR A 163 -6.66 -16.18 21.93
C THR A 163 -5.85 -17.48 21.84
N PHE A 164 -6.37 -18.57 22.44
CA PHE A 164 -5.75 -19.88 22.36
C PHE A 164 -5.73 -20.42 20.92
N TYR A 165 -6.87 -20.36 20.24
CA TYR A 165 -7.03 -20.85 18.87
C TYR A 165 -6.11 -20.10 17.90
N ARG A 166 -6.03 -18.77 18.01
CA ARG A 166 -5.13 -17.94 17.21
C ARG A 166 -3.67 -18.34 17.40
N SER A 167 -3.24 -18.52 18.64
CA SER A 167 -1.86 -18.92 18.96
C SER A 167 -1.51 -20.28 18.35
N SER A 168 -2.42 -21.24 18.45
CA SER A 168 -2.27 -22.57 17.83
C SER A 168 -2.18 -22.48 16.29
N LYS A 169 -3.05 -21.68 15.67
CA LYS A 169 -3.07 -21.50 14.21
C LYS A 169 -1.90 -20.72 13.65
N ILE A 170 -1.33 -19.78 14.42
CA ILE A 170 -0.06 -19.15 14.05
C ILE A 170 1.03 -20.21 13.91
N GLU A 171 1.16 -21.11 14.89
CA GLU A 171 2.17 -22.17 14.87
C GLU A 171 1.96 -23.13 13.69
N GLU A 172 0.72 -23.55 13.44
CA GLU A 172 0.37 -24.38 12.28
C GLU A 172 0.73 -23.72 10.94
N LEU A 173 0.51 -22.41 10.82
CA LEU A 173 0.76 -21.69 9.58
C LEU A 173 2.24 -21.28 9.39
N LYS A 174 3.10 -21.43 10.40
CA LYS A 174 4.53 -21.14 10.26
C LYS A 174 5.18 -21.93 9.13
N SER A 175 4.92 -23.24 9.04
CA SER A 175 5.53 -24.08 8.00
C SER A 175 4.95 -23.85 6.61
N ASP A 176 3.65 -23.60 6.53
CA ASP A 176 2.92 -23.68 5.26
C ASP A 176 2.65 -22.33 4.61
N PHE A 177 2.59 -21.27 5.41
CA PHE A 177 2.23 -19.93 4.96
C PHE A 177 3.38 -18.95 5.13
N TRP A 178 4.18 -19.10 6.18
CA TRP A 178 5.26 -18.18 6.53
C TRP A 178 6.65 -18.65 6.07
N ASN A 179 6.92 -19.95 6.02
CA ASN A 179 8.18 -20.50 5.48
C ASN A 179 8.19 -20.61 3.94
#